data_AF-A0AAV2YL68-F1
#
_entry.id   AF-A0AAV2YL68-F1
#
_cell.length_a   1.000
_cell.length_b   1.000
_cell.length_c   1.000
_cell.angle_alpha   90.00
_cell.angle_beta   90.00
_cell.angle_gamma   90.00
#
_symmetry.space_group_name_H-M   'P 1'
#
loop_
_entity.id
_entity.type
_entity.pdbx_description
1 polymer ?
#
loop_
_entity_poly.entity_id
_entity_poly.type
_entity_poly.pdbx_seq_one_letter_code
_entity_poly.pdbx_strand_id
1 'polypeptide(L)'
;MDRGLHIKFIQMHTEYFSELEAHRQCMFIYWHRRFLLGYENMLRSLGKTYECVTIPVWDHLNHKCGQWGKSVNLMIYNQTIDLPDGGACITRGSPFNDYPGDAYLSSVMAQIFPPSWKWIDFANGIERGVHNTVHGYIDGVMSYFESPADPLFYTHHAFVDAAQTIYLKCAFQITNNRKLTVQEKVSDKVWQSCERRPQNSGKFFQPNDVITMRVTDTNGRWVDVNTQGNTLYTYFKDLPRTFGEYIDAKDLGVYSYTYSFSPNSNLYILWDKCQNAPNVRSLSPSLLAEDKDHSWEDLKPVWKGKSTCPSRVHKWNVAIYSAAVLSGYTEVAAREMLEIITCVHKNECISPTQDYAPVFRRNFGVMGHSRCYTLLDMLRKGDKVIGVPHWREITEKFLPCPRKEGLVAYTQDDTDDTDASVVM
;
A
#
# COMPACT_ATOMS: atom_id res chain seq x y z
N MET A 1 -23.60 0.16 11.14
CA MET A 1 -23.14 0.05 12.54
C MET A 1 -24.23 -0.57 13.41
N ASP A 2 -25.48 -0.13 13.26
CA ASP A 2 -26.63 -0.40 14.13
C ASP A 2 -26.97 -1.90 14.31
N ARG A 3 -26.69 -2.74 13.31
CA ARG A 3 -26.89 -4.21 13.39
C ARG A 3 -25.78 -4.94 14.18
N GLY A 4 -24.78 -4.23 14.70
CA GLY A 4 -23.64 -4.82 15.43
C GLY A 4 -22.65 -5.64 14.58
N LEU A 5 -22.92 -5.82 13.28
CA LEU A 5 -22.09 -6.64 12.39
C LEU A 5 -20.66 -6.09 12.24
N HIS A 6 -20.51 -4.76 12.16
CA HIS A 6 -19.21 -4.11 12.07
C HIS A 6 -18.29 -4.45 13.25
N ILE A 7 -18.86 -4.49 14.46
CA ILE A 7 -18.13 -4.82 15.69
C ILE A 7 -17.60 -6.25 15.64
N LYS A 8 -18.30 -7.19 14.98
CA LYS A 8 -17.81 -8.56 14.80
C LYS A 8 -16.56 -8.62 13.91
N PHE A 9 -16.39 -7.72 12.94
CA PHE A 9 -15.15 -7.62 12.15
C PHE A 9 -13.99 -7.03 12.96
N ILE A 10 -14.25 -6.06 13.83
CA ILE A 10 -13.26 -5.58 14.81
C ILE A 10 -12.82 -6.74 15.70
N GLN A 11 -13.79 -7.45 16.28
CA GLN A 11 -13.55 -8.61 17.13
C GLN A 11 -12.69 -9.67 16.43
N MET A 12 -12.98 -9.98 15.17
CA MET A 12 -12.22 -10.94 14.37
C MET A 12 -10.76 -10.54 14.20
N HIS A 13 -10.49 -9.26 13.93
CA HIS A 13 -9.13 -8.77 13.72
C HIS A 13 -8.32 -8.70 15.03
N THR A 14 -9.00 -8.46 16.16
CA THR A 14 -8.38 -8.44 17.50
C THR A 14 -8.23 -9.82 18.15
N GLU A 15 -8.95 -10.83 17.66
CA GLU A 15 -8.95 -12.16 18.25
C GLU A 15 -7.57 -12.81 18.12
N TYR A 16 -7.07 -13.39 19.21
CA TYR A 16 -5.68 -13.85 19.31
C TYR A 16 -5.25 -14.78 18.17
N PHE A 17 -6.02 -15.84 17.87
CA PHE A 17 -5.61 -16.80 16.83
C PHE A 17 -5.74 -16.23 15.42
N SER A 18 -6.73 -15.36 15.22
CA SER A 18 -6.94 -14.63 13.97
C SER A 18 -5.80 -13.63 13.73
N GLU A 19 -5.36 -12.87 14.75
CA GLU A 19 -4.24 -11.92 14.67
C GLU A 19 -2.92 -12.61 14.30
N LEU A 20 -2.65 -13.79 14.88
CA LEU A 20 -1.43 -14.56 14.58
C LEU A 20 -1.32 -14.93 13.10
N GLU A 21 -2.46 -15.13 12.44
CA GLU A 21 -2.56 -15.38 11.00
C GLU A 21 -2.84 -14.12 10.17
N ALA A 22 -3.13 -12.98 10.77
CA ALA A 22 -3.36 -11.74 10.04
C ALA A 22 -2.07 -10.95 9.82
N HIS A 23 -1.15 -10.94 10.79
CA HIS A 23 0.01 -10.04 10.80
C HIS A 23 1.34 -10.73 11.12
N ARG A 24 2.44 -10.11 10.69
CA ARG A 24 3.84 -10.49 10.95
C ARG A 24 4.18 -11.88 10.45
N GLN A 25 3.67 -12.22 9.27
CA GLN A 25 3.93 -13.51 8.61
C GLN A 25 3.95 -13.34 7.09
N CYS A 26 3.90 -14.45 6.35
CA CYS A 26 3.86 -14.48 4.88
C CYS A 26 2.44 -14.55 4.28
N MET A 27 1.39 -14.73 5.08
CA MET A 27 0.01 -14.90 4.60
C MET A 27 -0.85 -13.63 4.75
N PHE A 28 -0.25 -12.51 5.17
CA PHE A 28 -0.90 -11.26 5.59
C PHE A 28 -1.89 -10.77 4.54
N ILE A 29 -1.47 -10.75 3.28
CA ILE A 29 -2.30 -10.27 2.17
C ILE A 29 -3.48 -11.22 1.91
N TYR A 30 -3.26 -12.54 1.95
CA TYR A 30 -4.31 -13.53 1.71
C TYR A 30 -5.37 -13.54 2.81
N TRP A 31 -4.94 -13.42 4.07
CA TRP A 31 -5.85 -13.31 5.20
C TRP A 31 -6.73 -12.06 5.06
N HIS A 32 -6.13 -10.91 4.75
CA HIS A 32 -6.86 -9.65 4.57
C HIS A 32 -7.76 -9.64 3.34
N ARG A 33 -7.40 -10.33 2.24
CA ARG A 33 -8.29 -10.52 1.08
C ARG A 33 -9.59 -11.20 1.49
N ARG A 34 -9.51 -12.31 2.22
CA ARG A 34 -10.71 -13.01 2.72
C ARG A 34 -11.52 -12.13 3.67
N PHE A 35 -10.85 -11.34 4.52
CA PHE A 35 -11.49 -10.41 5.44
C PHE A 35 -12.31 -9.35 4.69
N LEU A 36 -11.72 -8.72 3.65
CA LEU A 36 -12.39 -7.73 2.81
C LEU A 36 -13.59 -8.30 2.08
N LEU A 37 -13.47 -9.49 1.48
CA LEU A 37 -14.59 -10.15 0.79
C LEU A 37 -15.75 -10.46 1.73
N GLY A 38 -15.46 -10.94 2.94
CA GLY A 38 -16.48 -11.15 3.97
C GLY A 38 -17.18 -9.85 4.36
N TYR A 39 -16.43 -8.74 4.49
CA TYR A 39 -17.00 -7.43 4.80
C TYR A 39 -17.84 -6.87 3.66
N GLU A 40 -17.37 -7.00 2.42
CA GLU A 40 -18.10 -6.57 1.22
C GLU A 40 -19.40 -7.36 1.07
N ASN A 41 -19.39 -8.68 1.27
CA ASN A 41 -20.60 -9.51 1.29
C ASN A 41 -21.59 -9.04 2.38
N MET A 42 -21.07 -8.67 3.56
CA MET A 42 -21.90 -8.11 4.63
C MET A 42 -22.53 -6.77 4.22
N LEU A 43 -21.77 -5.86 3.61
CA LEU A 43 -22.30 -4.58 3.10
C LEU A 43 -23.39 -4.80 2.07
N ARG A 44 -23.17 -5.68 1.09
CA ARG A 44 -24.15 -6.02 0.05
C ARG A 44 -25.45 -6.59 0.61
N SER A 45 -25.40 -7.24 1.78
CA SER A 45 -26.57 -7.80 2.45
C SER A 45 -27.47 -6.77 3.14
N LEU A 46 -27.05 -5.51 3.26
CA LEU A 46 -27.79 -4.49 4.02
C LEU A 46 -29.08 -4.03 3.34
N GLY A 47 -29.28 -4.37 2.06
CA GLY A 47 -30.50 -4.12 1.30
C GLY A 47 -30.21 -3.87 -0.17
N LYS A 48 -31.27 -3.73 -0.99
CA LYS A 48 -31.17 -3.57 -2.44
C LYS A 48 -30.25 -2.41 -2.87
N THR A 49 -30.27 -1.31 -2.12
CA THR A 49 -29.39 -0.15 -2.38
C THR A 49 -27.90 -0.49 -2.33
N TYR A 50 -27.51 -1.50 -1.55
CA TYR A 50 -26.11 -1.87 -1.32
C TYR A 50 -25.67 -3.10 -2.13
N GLU A 51 -26.57 -3.74 -2.89
CA GLU A 51 -26.32 -5.04 -3.54
C GLU A 51 -25.11 -5.03 -4.49
N CYS A 52 -24.81 -3.86 -5.07
CA CYS A 52 -23.69 -3.64 -5.99
C CYS A 52 -22.48 -2.92 -5.35
N VAL A 53 -22.47 -2.70 -4.03
CA VAL A 53 -21.35 -2.02 -3.36
C VAL A 53 -20.07 -2.83 -3.52
N THR A 54 -18.99 -2.13 -3.82
CA THR A 54 -17.62 -2.64 -3.72
C THR A 54 -16.83 -1.77 -2.76
N ILE A 55 -15.84 -2.35 -2.08
CA ILE A 55 -14.93 -1.59 -1.24
C ILE A 55 -14.00 -0.75 -2.15
N PRO A 56 -14.03 0.58 -2.07
CA PRO A 56 -13.18 1.41 -2.92
C PRO A 56 -11.72 1.35 -2.46
N VAL A 57 -10.80 1.39 -3.42
CA VAL A 57 -9.36 1.52 -3.14
C VAL A 57 -9.02 2.94 -2.75
N TRP A 58 -8.33 3.11 -1.63
CA TRP A 58 -7.69 4.39 -1.33
C TRP A 58 -6.33 4.47 -2.02
N ASP A 59 -6.27 5.22 -3.13
CA ASP A 59 -5.02 5.47 -3.85
C ASP A 59 -4.11 6.42 -3.06
N HIS A 60 -3.24 5.82 -2.23
CA HIS A 60 -2.20 6.52 -1.49
C HIS A 60 -1.23 7.32 -2.38
N LEU A 61 -1.12 6.96 -3.66
CA LEU A 61 -0.16 7.57 -4.59
C LEU A 61 -0.71 8.83 -5.26
N ASN A 62 -2.01 9.10 -5.16
CA ASN A 62 -2.67 10.21 -5.85
C ASN A 62 -3.07 11.35 -4.91
N HIS A 63 -2.15 11.77 -4.02
CA HIS A 63 -2.31 12.96 -3.20
C HIS A 63 -2.33 14.23 -4.09
N LYS A 64 -3.32 15.11 -3.97
CA LYS A 64 -3.46 16.30 -4.84
C LYS A 64 -2.22 17.22 -4.73
N CYS A 65 -1.47 17.42 -5.83
CA CYS A 65 -0.35 18.38 -5.91
C CYS A 65 -0.76 19.87 -5.89
N GLY A 66 -1.94 20.21 -5.35
CA GLY A 66 -2.36 21.62 -5.24
C GLY A 66 -1.70 22.34 -4.07
N GLN A 67 -1.24 21.58 -3.07
CA GLN A 67 -0.54 22.05 -1.89
C GLN A 67 0.27 20.85 -1.42
N TRP A 68 1.57 20.81 -1.72
CA TRP A 68 2.46 19.70 -1.39
C TRP A 68 2.32 19.33 0.08
N GLY A 69 1.80 18.12 0.28
CA GLY A 69 1.43 17.57 1.56
C GLY A 69 -0.04 17.77 1.96
N LYS A 70 -0.71 18.89 1.68
CA LYS A 70 -2.09 19.09 2.16
C LYS A 70 -3.05 18.20 1.39
N SER A 71 -3.26 17.01 1.93
CA SER A 71 -4.38 16.15 1.65
C SER A 71 -5.64 16.87 2.10
N VAL A 72 -6.33 17.56 1.20
CA VAL A 72 -7.78 17.71 1.38
C VAL A 72 -8.41 16.39 0.93
N ASN A 73 -8.06 15.31 1.64
CA ASN A 73 -8.85 14.10 1.60
C ASN A 73 -9.90 14.32 2.68
N LEU A 74 -11.12 14.69 2.28
CA LEU A 74 -12.26 14.89 3.20
C LEU A 74 -12.40 13.70 4.17
N MET A 75 -11.95 12.50 3.76
CA MET A 75 -11.99 11.30 4.59
C MET A 75 -11.03 11.30 5.78
N ILE A 76 -9.95 12.09 5.80
CA ILE A 76 -8.91 12.10 6.87
C ILE A 76 -9.02 13.36 7.73
N TYR A 77 -9.76 14.38 7.28
CA TYR A 77 -9.79 15.69 7.95
C TYR A 77 -10.53 15.66 9.30
N ASN A 78 -11.50 14.75 9.45
CA ASN A 78 -12.22 14.57 10.70
C ASN A 78 -11.41 13.65 11.63
N GLN A 79 -10.94 14.23 12.74
CA GLN A 79 -10.25 13.54 13.84
C GLN A 79 -11.20 12.61 14.62
N THR A 80 -12.50 12.86 14.50
CA THR A 80 -13.58 12.10 15.09
C THR A 80 -14.65 11.79 14.06
N ILE A 81 -15.13 10.55 14.04
CA ILE A 81 -16.39 10.19 13.38
C ILE A 81 -17.43 10.06 14.48
N ASP A 82 -18.43 10.94 14.47
CA ASP A 82 -19.56 10.87 15.38
C ASP A 82 -20.43 9.67 15.00
N LEU A 83 -20.63 8.76 15.95
CA LEU A 83 -21.59 7.69 15.82
C LEU A 83 -23.00 8.24 16.07
N PRO A 84 -24.05 7.69 15.41
CA PRO A 84 -25.43 8.19 15.51
C PRO A 84 -25.97 8.35 16.94
N ASP A 85 -25.39 7.63 17.90
CA ASP A 85 -25.87 7.53 19.28
C ASP A 85 -25.08 8.39 20.29
N GLY A 86 -24.16 9.26 19.82
CA GLY A 86 -23.46 10.21 20.68
C GLY A 86 -22.43 9.61 21.66
N GLY A 87 -22.05 8.34 21.49
CA GLY A 87 -21.05 7.64 22.31
C GLY A 87 -19.71 7.40 21.61
N ALA A 88 -18.61 7.67 22.33
CA ALA A 88 -17.19 7.37 22.08
C ALA A 88 -16.69 7.33 20.61
N CYS A 89 -16.02 8.40 20.22
CA CYS A 89 -15.51 8.68 18.88
C CYS A 89 -14.47 7.66 18.38
N ILE A 90 -14.54 7.30 17.10
CA ILE A 90 -13.37 6.80 16.35
C ILE A 90 -12.34 7.93 16.37
N THR A 91 -11.20 7.72 17.00
CA THR A 91 -10.14 8.73 17.11
C THR A 91 -9.07 8.50 16.06
N ARG A 92 -8.59 9.61 15.49
CA ARG A 92 -7.38 9.68 14.67
C ARG A 92 -6.41 10.68 15.29
N GLY A 93 -5.16 10.62 14.86
CA GLY A 93 -4.15 11.62 15.20
C GLY A 93 -4.49 13.02 14.68
N SER A 94 -3.58 13.96 14.95
CA SER A 94 -3.74 15.35 14.53
C SER A 94 -3.92 15.48 13.00
N PRO A 95 -4.65 16.50 12.49
CA PRO A 95 -4.90 16.64 11.06
C PRO A 95 -3.59 16.73 10.28
N PHE A 96 -3.43 15.84 9.32
CA PHE A 96 -2.20 15.74 8.56
C PHE A 96 -2.22 16.65 7.34
N ASN A 97 -1.18 17.46 7.22
CA ASN A 97 -0.90 18.30 6.06
C ASN A 97 0.20 17.70 5.18
N ASP A 98 0.51 16.40 5.31
CA ASP A 98 1.38 15.64 4.42
C ASP A 98 1.04 14.16 4.37
N TYR A 99 1.82 13.41 3.59
CA TYR A 99 1.69 11.96 3.44
C TYR A 99 3.03 11.32 3.83
N PRO A 100 3.05 10.13 4.45
CA PRO A 100 4.30 9.46 4.79
C PRO A 100 5.11 9.13 3.54
N GLY A 101 6.45 9.21 3.63
CA GLY A 101 7.33 8.97 2.48
C GLY A 101 7.19 7.57 1.88
N ASP A 102 6.89 6.58 2.72
CA ASP A 102 6.65 5.18 2.37
C ASP A 102 5.43 4.99 1.46
N ALA A 103 4.55 6.00 1.38
CA ALA A 103 3.37 6.02 0.53
C ALA A 103 3.59 6.84 -0.76
N TYR A 104 4.82 7.23 -1.07
CA TYR A 104 5.17 7.91 -2.32
C TYR A 104 5.40 6.88 -3.42
N LEU A 105 5.18 7.27 -4.67
CA LEU A 105 5.27 6.37 -5.84
C LEU A 105 6.58 5.57 -5.89
N SER A 106 7.73 6.21 -5.68
CA SER A 106 9.04 5.54 -5.72
C SER A 106 9.20 4.50 -4.61
N SER A 107 8.72 4.80 -3.39
CA SER A 107 8.80 3.88 -2.27
C SER A 107 7.83 2.71 -2.41
N VAL A 108 6.58 2.98 -2.78
CA VAL A 108 5.60 1.91 -3.03
C VAL A 108 6.03 1.03 -4.20
N MET A 109 6.63 1.60 -5.25
CA MET A 109 7.21 0.81 -6.34
C MET A 109 8.28 -0.16 -5.84
N ALA A 110 9.17 0.27 -4.95
CA ALA A 110 10.20 -0.59 -4.36
C ALA A 110 9.62 -1.69 -3.46
N GLN A 111 8.49 -1.44 -2.81
CA GLN A 111 7.77 -2.43 -1.99
C GLN A 111 7.02 -3.45 -2.86
N ILE A 112 6.38 -3.00 -3.95
CA ILE A 112 5.64 -3.88 -4.87
C ILE A 112 6.62 -4.72 -5.71
N PHE A 113 7.77 -4.18 -6.12
CA PHE A 113 8.70 -4.88 -7.02
C PHE A 113 10.04 -5.18 -6.34
N PRO A 114 10.08 -6.08 -5.33
CA PRO A 114 11.34 -6.46 -4.70
C PRO A 114 12.29 -7.08 -5.74
N PRO A 115 13.61 -6.83 -5.68
CA PRO A 115 14.57 -7.34 -6.67
C PRO A 115 14.55 -8.86 -6.84
N SER A 116 14.27 -9.59 -5.75
CA SER A 116 14.17 -11.06 -5.74
C SER A 116 12.92 -11.60 -6.43
N TRP A 117 11.88 -10.76 -6.60
CA TRP A 117 10.52 -11.17 -6.95
C TRP A 117 9.93 -12.27 -6.06
N LYS A 118 10.50 -12.51 -4.87
CA LYS A 118 10.03 -13.53 -3.94
C LYS A 118 8.81 -13.05 -3.17
N TRP A 119 7.85 -13.94 -2.95
CA TRP A 119 6.61 -13.66 -2.23
C TRP A 119 6.88 -13.07 -0.83
N ILE A 120 7.84 -13.65 -0.11
CA ILE A 120 8.16 -13.21 1.25
C ILE A 120 8.67 -11.77 1.30
N ASP A 121 9.41 -11.35 0.28
CA ASP A 121 9.97 -9.99 0.21
C ASP A 121 8.89 -8.98 -0.18
N PHE A 122 7.98 -9.37 -1.07
CA PHE A 122 6.80 -8.56 -1.41
C PHE A 122 5.86 -8.40 -0.21
N ALA A 123 5.45 -9.50 0.43
CA ALA A 123 4.54 -9.48 1.56
C ALA A 123 5.10 -8.66 2.74
N ASN A 124 6.36 -8.88 3.12
CA ASN A 124 7.02 -8.09 4.16
C ASN A 124 7.23 -6.63 3.74
N GLY A 125 7.57 -6.38 2.48
CA GLY A 125 7.77 -5.04 1.95
C GLY A 125 6.51 -4.19 2.02
N ILE A 126 5.35 -4.77 1.68
CA ILE A 126 4.05 -4.12 1.80
C ILE A 126 3.63 -3.95 3.26
N GLU A 127 3.66 -5.03 4.07
CA GLU A 127 3.22 -5.00 5.47
C GLU A 127 4.04 -3.96 6.27
N ARG A 128 5.36 -4.03 6.19
CA ARG A 128 6.27 -3.15 6.96
C ARG A 128 6.47 -1.77 6.34
N GLY A 129 6.07 -1.58 5.08
CA GLY A 129 6.18 -0.32 4.36
C GLY A 129 4.90 0.49 4.47
N VAL A 130 4.23 0.68 3.34
CA VAL A 130 3.05 1.53 3.19
C VAL A 130 1.90 1.12 4.10
N HIS A 131 1.71 -0.18 4.39
CA HIS A 131 0.66 -0.64 5.30
C HIS A 131 0.87 -0.11 6.73
N ASN A 132 1.94 -0.55 7.39
CA ASN A 132 2.23 -0.13 8.76
C ASN A 132 2.39 1.39 8.87
N THR A 133 3.00 2.01 7.85
CA THR A 133 3.24 3.45 7.88
C THR A 133 1.94 4.23 7.78
N VAL A 134 0.98 3.84 6.94
CA VAL A 134 -0.31 4.53 6.88
C VAL A 134 -1.10 4.32 8.18
N HIS A 135 -1.10 3.11 8.75
CA HIS A 135 -1.70 2.87 10.06
C HIS A 135 -1.11 3.77 11.16
N GLY A 136 0.22 3.75 11.30
CA GLY A 136 0.92 4.55 12.31
C GLY A 136 0.84 6.05 12.05
N TYR A 137 0.69 6.47 10.78
CA TYR A 137 0.54 7.86 10.41
C TYR A 137 -0.87 8.39 10.67
N ILE A 138 -1.94 7.62 10.43
CA ILE A 138 -3.31 8.04 10.80
C ILE A 138 -3.45 8.11 12.33
N ASP A 139 -2.78 7.20 13.03
CA ASP A 139 -2.78 7.09 14.48
C ASP A 139 -4.18 6.88 15.09
N GLY A 140 -4.33 7.06 16.42
CA GLY A 140 -5.59 6.80 17.11
C GLY A 140 -5.95 5.32 17.02
N VAL A 141 -7.20 4.98 16.64
CA VAL A 141 -7.62 3.57 16.53
C VAL A 141 -6.88 2.82 15.42
N MET A 142 -6.39 3.52 14.39
CA MET A 142 -5.58 2.90 13.33
C MET A 142 -4.21 2.42 13.83
N SER A 143 -3.79 2.82 15.04
CA SER A 143 -2.59 2.34 15.73
C SER A 143 -2.81 1.09 16.59
N TYR A 144 -3.97 0.44 16.53
CA TYR A 144 -4.31 -0.79 17.28
C TYR A 144 -4.90 -1.88 16.37
N PHE A 145 -5.02 -3.11 16.87
CA PHE A 145 -5.74 -4.17 16.15
C PHE A 145 -7.25 -3.91 16.09
N GLU A 146 -7.77 -2.95 16.83
CA GLU A 146 -9.10 -2.42 16.68
C GLU A 146 -9.25 -1.52 15.45
N SER A 147 -8.21 -1.33 14.62
CA SER A 147 -8.23 -0.48 13.43
C SER A 147 -9.41 -0.67 12.47
N PRO A 148 -10.01 -1.87 12.29
CA PRO A 148 -11.25 -1.98 11.49
C PRO A 148 -12.44 -1.18 12.04
N ALA A 149 -12.35 -0.64 13.26
CA ALA A 149 -13.31 0.32 13.79
C ALA A 149 -13.43 1.55 12.88
N ASP A 150 -12.30 2.01 12.30
CA ASP A 150 -12.26 3.10 11.34
C ASP A 150 -12.60 2.60 9.92
N PRO A 151 -13.63 3.14 9.25
CA PRO A 151 -13.94 2.77 7.86
C PRO A 151 -12.78 2.94 6.87
N LEU A 152 -11.79 3.80 7.15
CA LEU A 152 -10.59 3.94 6.31
C LEU A 152 -9.80 2.64 6.20
N PHE A 153 -9.84 1.78 7.23
CA PHE A 153 -9.21 0.46 7.24
C PHE A 153 -9.50 -0.33 5.96
N TYR A 154 -10.77 -0.42 5.58
CA TYR A 154 -11.18 -1.25 4.44
C TYR A 154 -10.64 -0.72 3.12
N THR A 155 -10.62 0.60 2.95
CA THR A 155 -10.09 1.23 1.73
C THR A 155 -8.56 1.16 1.64
N HIS A 156 -7.90 1.20 2.81
CA HIS A 156 -6.46 1.02 2.95
C HIS A 156 -6.07 -0.44 2.65
N HIS A 157 -6.78 -1.42 3.19
CA HIS A 157 -6.53 -2.83 2.88
C HIS A 157 -6.93 -3.20 1.44
N ALA A 158 -7.89 -2.49 0.84
CA ALA A 158 -8.16 -2.63 -0.60
C ALA A 158 -6.96 -2.14 -1.45
N PHE A 159 -6.19 -1.15 -0.99
CA PHE A 159 -4.91 -0.79 -1.62
C PHE A 159 -3.86 -1.89 -1.46
N VAL A 160 -3.75 -2.50 -0.27
CA VAL A 160 -2.84 -3.64 -0.03
C VAL A 160 -3.16 -4.80 -0.98
N ASP A 161 -4.44 -5.11 -1.17
CA ASP A 161 -4.88 -6.16 -2.09
C ASP A 161 -4.64 -5.79 -3.57
N ALA A 162 -4.87 -4.53 -3.94
CA ALA A 162 -4.55 -4.00 -5.26
C ALA A 162 -3.04 -4.05 -5.56
N ALA A 163 -2.19 -3.79 -4.57
CA ALA A 163 -0.74 -3.89 -4.70
C ALA A 163 -0.31 -5.31 -5.08
N GLN A 164 -0.96 -6.35 -4.53
CA GLN A 164 -0.71 -7.72 -4.96
C GLN A 164 -1.15 -7.97 -6.39
N THR A 165 -2.31 -7.43 -6.79
CA THR A 165 -2.79 -7.57 -8.18
C THR A 165 -1.77 -6.98 -9.16
N ILE A 166 -1.17 -5.83 -8.84
CA ILE A 166 -0.10 -5.20 -9.63
C ILE A 166 1.15 -6.08 -9.62
N TYR A 167 1.58 -6.55 -8.45
CA TYR A 167 2.75 -7.42 -8.32
C TYR A 167 2.62 -8.68 -9.19
N LEU A 168 1.50 -9.41 -9.10
CA LEU A 168 1.27 -10.64 -9.87
C LEU A 168 1.24 -10.35 -11.38
N LYS A 169 0.57 -9.27 -11.81
CA LYS A 169 0.59 -8.85 -13.21
C LYS A 169 2.02 -8.70 -13.71
N CYS A 170 2.86 -7.99 -12.96
CA CYS A 170 4.21 -7.64 -13.37
C CYS A 170 5.18 -8.82 -13.25
N ALA A 171 5.05 -9.64 -12.21
CA ALA A 171 5.90 -10.80 -11.95
C ALA A 171 5.79 -11.89 -13.03
N PHE A 172 4.63 -12.00 -13.66
CA PHE A 172 4.29 -13.02 -14.67
C PHE A 172 3.88 -12.43 -16.04
N GLN A 173 4.04 -11.11 -16.21
CA GLN A 173 3.71 -10.39 -17.45
C GLN A 173 2.30 -10.72 -17.98
N ILE A 174 1.32 -10.70 -17.08
CA ILE A 174 -0.05 -11.11 -17.34
C ILE A 174 -0.83 -9.98 -18.02
N THR A 175 -1.68 -10.31 -19.00
CA THR A 175 -2.68 -9.39 -19.54
C THR A 175 -3.93 -9.35 -18.64
N ASN A 176 -4.75 -8.30 -18.76
CA ASN A 176 -5.80 -7.94 -17.78
C ASN A 176 -6.74 -9.09 -17.33
N ASN A 177 -6.99 -10.09 -18.19
CA ASN A 177 -8.01 -11.11 -17.94
C ASN A 177 -7.44 -12.54 -17.75
N ARG A 178 -6.11 -12.73 -17.78
CA ARG A 178 -5.53 -14.07 -17.64
C ARG A 178 -5.35 -14.45 -16.16
N LYS A 179 -5.89 -15.60 -15.77
CA LYS A 179 -5.64 -16.22 -14.46
C LYS A 179 -4.23 -16.81 -14.39
N LEU A 180 -3.68 -16.91 -13.18
CA LEU A 180 -2.46 -17.69 -12.96
C LEU A 180 -2.69 -19.17 -13.30
N THR A 181 -1.73 -19.76 -14.00
CA THR A 181 -1.67 -21.21 -14.23
C THR A 181 -1.34 -21.96 -12.95
N VAL A 182 -1.59 -23.28 -12.93
CA VAL A 182 -1.27 -24.13 -11.78
C VAL A 182 0.23 -24.06 -11.43
N GLN A 183 1.10 -24.03 -12.44
CA GLN A 183 2.55 -23.93 -12.27
C GLN A 183 2.97 -22.57 -11.69
N GLU A 184 2.35 -21.48 -12.14
CA GLU A 184 2.63 -20.15 -11.57
C GLU A 184 2.16 -20.05 -10.12
N LYS A 185 1.02 -20.67 -9.78
CA LYS A 185 0.45 -20.72 -8.42
C LYS A 185 1.32 -21.43 -7.37
N VAL A 186 2.29 -22.24 -7.80
CA VAL A 186 3.23 -22.93 -6.90
C VAL A 186 4.65 -22.33 -6.92
N SER A 187 4.86 -21.25 -7.68
CA SER A 187 6.17 -20.60 -7.73
C SER A 187 6.47 -19.81 -6.44
N ASP A 188 7.76 -19.58 -6.19
CA ASP A 188 8.24 -18.78 -5.06
C ASP A 188 7.87 -17.29 -5.15
N LYS A 189 7.35 -16.84 -6.30
CA LYS A 189 6.75 -15.51 -6.48
C LYS A 189 5.37 -15.39 -5.86
N VAL A 190 4.64 -16.47 -5.66
CA VAL A 190 3.28 -16.40 -5.09
C VAL A 190 3.16 -17.12 -3.76
N TRP A 191 3.99 -18.14 -3.55
CA TRP A 191 3.94 -18.95 -2.35
C TRP A 191 5.33 -19.26 -1.84
N GLN A 192 5.60 -18.81 -0.62
CA GLN A 192 6.72 -19.28 0.17
C GLN A 192 6.23 -19.53 1.58
N SER A 193 6.47 -20.74 2.07
CA SER A 193 6.06 -21.10 3.42
C SER A 193 6.97 -20.43 4.43
N CYS A 194 6.37 -19.79 5.43
CA CYS A 194 7.05 -19.28 6.61
C CYS A 194 6.54 -20.00 7.86
N GLU A 195 7.32 -19.94 8.92
CA GLU A 195 6.91 -20.49 10.21
C GLU A 195 5.69 -19.71 10.75
N ARG A 196 4.71 -20.45 11.24
CA ARG A 196 3.51 -19.92 11.89
C ARG A 196 3.89 -19.30 13.23
N ARG A 197 3.21 -18.19 13.57
CA ARG A 197 3.34 -17.58 14.89
C ARG A 197 2.55 -18.36 15.94
N PRO A 198 3.02 -18.44 17.20
CA PRO A 198 4.31 -17.92 17.70
C PRO A 198 5.51 -18.68 17.12
N GLN A 199 6.64 -17.97 16.95
CA GLN A 199 7.89 -18.49 16.38
C GLN A 199 8.43 -19.70 17.18
N ASN A 200 9.26 -20.53 16.55
CA ASN A 200 9.80 -21.78 17.09
C ASN A 200 8.74 -22.85 17.38
N SER A 201 7.61 -22.80 16.68
CA SER A 201 6.58 -23.84 16.74
C SER A 201 6.92 -25.05 15.87
N GLY A 202 7.84 -24.90 14.91
CA GLY A 202 8.15 -25.89 13.87
C GLY A 202 7.00 -26.11 12.87
N LYS A 203 5.93 -25.29 12.92
CA LYS A 203 4.77 -25.40 12.06
C LYS A 203 4.84 -24.37 10.94
N PHE A 204 4.63 -24.80 9.71
CA PHE A 204 4.78 -23.98 8.50
C PHE A 204 3.47 -23.89 7.75
N PHE A 205 3.19 -22.74 7.13
CA PHE A 205 1.98 -22.54 6.33
C PHE A 205 1.95 -23.46 5.10
N GLN A 206 0.83 -24.12 4.87
CA GLN A 206 0.55 -24.92 3.68
C GLN A 206 -0.60 -24.29 2.86
N PRO A 207 -0.62 -24.45 1.53
CA PRO A 207 -1.70 -23.89 0.70
C PRO A 207 -3.10 -24.37 1.10
N ASN A 208 -3.22 -25.61 1.61
CA ASN A 208 -4.48 -26.20 2.05
C ASN A 208 -4.85 -25.89 3.50
N ASP A 209 -4.05 -25.09 4.21
CA ASP A 209 -4.39 -24.68 5.56
C ASP A 209 -5.64 -23.79 5.54
N VAL A 210 -6.58 -24.09 6.44
CA VAL A 210 -7.80 -23.31 6.63
C VAL A 210 -7.45 -21.98 7.29
N ILE A 211 -7.94 -20.88 6.74
CA ILE A 211 -7.74 -19.53 7.26
C ILE A 211 -8.56 -19.35 8.54
N THR A 212 -7.87 -19.10 9.64
CA THR A 212 -8.49 -18.88 10.95
C THR A 212 -9.11 -17.49 11.02
N MET A 213 -10.44 -17.43 11.15
CA MET A 213 -11.18 -16.19 11.40
C MET A 213 -12.27 -16.48 12.42
N ARG A 214 -12.11 -15.95 13.64
CA ARG A 214 -12.98 -16.31 14.77
C ARG A 214 -13.70 -15.11 15.35
N VAL A 215 -14.96 -15.32 15.73
CA VAL A 215 -15.75 -14.35 16.47
C VAL A 215 -16.55 -15.06 17.55
N THR A 216 -17.05 -14.29 18.52
CA THR A 216 -17.94 -14.83 19.54
C THR A 216 -19.32 -15.13 18.95
N ASP A 217 -19.85 -16.31 19.24
CA ASP A 217 -21.26 -16.65 18.98
C ASP A 217 -22.20 -15.93 19.95
N THR A 218 -23.50 -16.23 19.87
CA THR A 218 -24.53 -15.68 20.77
C THR A 218 -24.36 -16.11 22.23
N ASN A 219 -23.57 -17.15 22.51
CA ASN A 219 -23.25 -17.64 23.85
C ASN A 219 -21.89 -17.14 24.35
N GLY A 220 -21.21 -16.26 23.61
CA GLY A 220 -19.89 -15.74 23.95
C GLY A 220 -18.73 -16.70 23.66
N ARG A 221 -18.96 -17.81 22.96
CA ARG A 221 -17.91 -18.79 22.62
C ARG A 221 -17.20 -18.39 21.34
N TRP A 222 -15.87 -18.48 21.33
CA TRP A 222 -15.05 -18.21 20.16
C TRP A 222 -15.14 -19.34 19.12
N VAL A 223 -15.80 -19.06 18.00
CA VAL A 223 -16.03 -20.02 16.93
C VAL A 223 -15.58 -19.44 15.59
N ASP A 224 -15.23 -20.31 14.64
CA ASP A 224 -14.87 -19.90 13.29
C ASP A 224 -16.08 -19.26 12.59
N VAL A 225 -15.84 -18.27 11.72
CA VAL A 225 -16.88 -17.58 10.95
C VAL A 225 -17.70 -18.53 10.07
N ASN A 226 -17.14 -19.65 9.62
CA ASN A 226 -17.86 -20.67 8.86
C ASN A 226 -18.63 -21.68 9.74
N THR A 227 -18.71 -21.48 11.05
CA THR A 227 -19.54 -22.31 11.94
C THR A 227 -21.01 -21.94 11.75
N GLN A 228 -21.87 -22.92 11.44
CA GLN A 228 -23.31 -22.68 11.31
C GLN A 228 -23.88 -22.10 12.61
N GLY A 229 -24.68 -21.04 12.50
CA GLY A 229 -25.21 -20.29 13.65
C GLY A 229 -24.33 -19.12 14.10
N ASN A 230 -23.12 -18.97 13.57
CA ASN A 230 -22.31 -17.76 13.75
C ASN A 230 -22.99 -16.55 13.08
N THR A 231 -22.97 -15.39 13.72
CA THR A 231 -23.53 -14.13 13.19
C THR A 231 -22.96 -13.76 11.81
N LEU A 232 -21.69 -14.08 11.55
CA LEU A 232 -21.02 -13.80 10.28
C LEU A 232 -21.11 -14.95 9.27
N TYR A 233 -21.71 -16.09 9.64
CA TYR A 233 -21.77 -17.30 8.81
C TYR A 233 -22.25 -17.01 7.39
N THR A 234 -23.34 -16.28 7.24
CA THR A 234 -23.96 -15.98 5.95
C THR A 234 -23.02 -15.26 4.98
N TYR A 235 -22.01 -14.52 5.48
CA TYR A 235 -21.10 -13.72 4.65
C TYR A 235 -19.83 -14.47 4.26
N PHE A 236 -19.51 -15.55 4.97
CA PHE A 236 -18.30 -16.36 4.77
C PHE A 236 -18.58 -17.78 4.27
N LYS A 237 -19.82 -18.29 4.40
CA LYS A 237 -20.18 -19.70 4.12
C LYS A 237 -19.81 -20.17 2.71
N ASP A 238 -19.89 -19.27 1.73
CA ASP A 238 -19.69 -19.55 0.30
C ASP A 238 -18.30 -19.08 -0.17
N LEU A 239 -17.52 -18.41 0.70
CA LEU A 239 -16.15 -18.00 0.40
C LEU A 239 -15.19 -19.20 0.54
N PRO A 240 -14.14 -19.28 -0.31
CA PRO A 240 -13.06 -20.25 -0.15
C PRO A 240 -12.46 -20.23 1.26
N ARG A 241 -11.91 -21.36 1.71
CA ARG A 241 -11.50 -21.54 3.12
C ARG A 241 -10.00 -21.63 3.31
N THR A 242 -9.24 -21.93 2.26
CA THR A 242 -7.81 -22.21 2.37
C THR A 242 -6.96 -21.10 1.76
N PHE A 243 -5.73 -20.91 2.26
CA PHE A 243 -4.85 -19.84 1.76
C PHE A 243 -4.55 -19.94 0.26
N GLY A 244 -4.37 -21.15 -0.27
CA GLY A 244 -4.04 -21.38 -1.68
C GLY A 244 -5.12 -20.93 -2.66
N GLU A 245 -6.38 -20.87 -2.21
CA GLU A 245 -7.49 -20.38 -3.02
C GLU A 245 -7.46 -18.85 -3.18
N TYR A 246 -6.85 -18.13 -2.24
CA TYR A 246 -6.75 -16.66 -2.28
C TYR A 246 -5.52 -16.13 -3.02
N ILE A 247 -4.74 -17.00 -3.66
CA ILE A 247 -3.54 -16.60 -4.43
C ILE A 247 -3.87 -15.60 -5.54
N ASP A 248 -4.90 -15.88 -6.33
CA ASP A 248 -5.32 -15.04 -7.46
C ASP A 248 -6.77 -14.58 -7.24
N ALA A 249 -6.98 -13.27 -7.04
CA ALA A 249 -8.31 -12.68 -6.93
C ALA A 249 -9.20 -12.96 -8.15
N LYS A 250 -8.61 -13.25 -9.32
CA LYS A 250 -9.35 -13.59 -10.54
C LYS A 250 -9.81 -15.04 -10.57
N ASP A 251 -9.45 -15.86 -9.59
CA ASP A 251 -9.76 -17.29 -9.53
C ASP A 251 -10.45 -17.70 -8.23
N LEU A 252 -11.47 -16.93 -7.83
CA LEU A 252 -12.29 -17.13 -6.63
C LEU A 252 -13.73 -17.57 -6.97
N GLY A 253 -13.94 -18.15 -8.16
CA GLY A 253 -15.27 -18.51 -8.64
C GLY A 253 -16.17 -17.28 -8.82
N VAL A 254 -17.36 -17.30 -8.23
CA VAL A 254 -18.33 -16.19 -8.29
C VAL A 254 -17.86 -14.93 -7.54
N TYR A 255 -16.86 -15.06 -6.67
CA TYR A 255 -16.24 -13.95 -5.95
C TYR A 255 -15.00 -13.40 -6.66
N SER A 256 -14.74 -13.81 -7.91
CA SER A 256 -13.58 -13.32 -8.64
C SER A 256 -13.72 -11.83 -8.97
N TYR A 257 -12.65 -11.08 -8.80
CA TYR A 257 -12.62 -9.65 -9.10
C TYR A 257 -11.26 -9.21 -9.64
N THR A 258 -11.25 -8.00 -10.20
CA THR A 258 -10.05 -7.26 -10.57
C THR A 258 -10.23 -5.79 -10.24
N TYR A 259 -9.13 -5.04 -10.20
CA TYR A 259 -9.15 -3.60 -9.96
C TYR A 259 -9.22 -2.81 -11.25
N SER A 260 -10.04 -1.77 -11.24
CA SER A 260 -10.04 -0.73 -12.28
C SER A 260 -9.35 0.52 -11.74
N PHE A 261 -8.16 0.81 -12.26
CA PHE A 261 -7.41 2.00 -11.87
C PHE A 261 -7.77 3.17 -12.78
N SER A 262 -7.90 4.37 -12.21
CA SER A 262 -8.18 5.57 -12.99
C SER A 262 -7.07 5.82 -14.01
N PRO A 263 -7.40 6.09 -15.29
CA PRO A 263 -6.40 6.44 -16.30
C PRO A 263 -5.53 7.61 -15.81
N ASN A 264 -4.22 7.53 -16.05
CA ASN A 264 -3.23 8.52 -15.61
C ASN A 264 -3.04 8.66 -14.08
N SER A 265 -3.62 7.76 -13.26
CA SER A 265 -3.24 7.66 -11.84
C SER A 265 -1.87 7.00 -11.67
N ASN A 266 -1.20 7.26 -10.55
CA ASN A 266 0.08 6.62 -10.23
C ASN A 266 -0.06 5.11 -10.07
N LEU A 267 -1.19 4.62 -9.52
CA LEU A 267 -1.49 3.18 -9.49
C LEU A 267 -1.67 2.59 -10.89
N TYR A 268 -2.36 3.29 -11.80
CA TYR A 268 -2.47 2.85 -13.19
C TYR A 268 -1.10 2.79 -13.88
N ILE A 269 -0.23 3.76 -13.64
CA ILE A 269 1.14 3.75 -14.19
C ILE A 269 1.94 2.55 -13.67
N LEU A 270 1.88 2.25 -12.36
CA LEU A 270 2.52 1.06 -11.80
C LEU A 270 1.96 -0.23 -12.39
N TRP A 271 0.64 -0.30 -12.50
CA TRP A 271 -0.06 -1.45 -13.06
C TRP A 271 0.32 -1.67 -14.54
N ASP A 272 0.32 -0.63 -15.36
CA ASP A 272 0.60 -0.72 -16.79
C ASP A 272 2.08 -0.96 -17.07
N LYS A 273 2.96 -0.17 -16.44
CA LYS A 273 4.40 -0.10 -16.76
C LYS A 273 5.28 -0.95 -15.86
N CYS A 274 4.79 -1.47 -14.75
CA CYS A 274 5.57 -2.29 -13.82
C CYS A 274 6.87 -1.58 -13.38
N GLN A 275 8.01 -2.28 -13.39
CA GLN A 275 9.32 -1.71 -13.07
C GLN A 275 9.78 -0.58 -14.03
N ASN A 276 9.12 -0.43 -15.18
CA ASN A 276 9.38 0.64 -16.16
C ASN A 276 8.58 1.92 -15.88
N ALA A 277 7.80 2.00 -14.80
CA ALA A 277 7.07 3.20 -14.40
C ALA A 277 7.93 4.50 -14.39
N PRO A 278 9.22 4.47 -13.97
CA PRO A 278 10.10 5.63 -14.03
C PRO A 278 10.69 5.93 -15.42
N ASN A 279 10.51 5.08 -16.43
CA ASN A 279 11.15 5.21 -17.75
C ASN A 279 10.22 5.81 -18.84
N VAL A 280 9.03 6.28 -18.46
CA VAL A 280 8.05 6.76 -19.44
C VAL A 280 8.40 8.18 -19.89
N ARG A 281 9.15 8.31 -21.00
CA ARG A 281 9.56 9.61 -21.59
C ARG A 281 8.40 10.47 -22.11
N SER A 282 7.22 9.92 -22.34
CA SER A 282 6.02 10.70 -22.64
C SER A 282 4.77 9.85 -22.42
N LEU A 283 3.83 10.35 -21.63
CA LEU A 283 2.43 10.08 -21.96
C LEU A 283 2.20 10.84 -23.27
N SER A 284 1.94 10.12 -24.36
CA SER A 284 1.51 10.73 -25.62
C SER A 284 0.38 11.74 -25.34
N PRO A 285 0.33 12.89 -26.02
CA PRO A 285 -0.81 13.82 -25.95
C PRO A 285 -2.16 13.16 -26.23
N SER A 286 -2.19 11.95 -26.82
CA SER A 286 -3.40 11.16 -27.02
C SER A 286 -4.07 10.64 -25.73
N LEU A 287 -3.38 10.66 -24.57
CA LEU A 287 -4.01 10.45 -23.25
C LEU A 287 -4.60 11.74 -22.64
N LEU A 288 -4.50 12.85 -23.38
CA LEU A 288 -5.19 14.13 -23.13
C LEU A 288 -6.33 14.37 -24.15
N ALA A 289 -6.62 13.42 -25.03
CA ALA A 289 -7.67 13.52 -26.03
C ALA A 289 -9.04 13.14 -25.45
N GLU A 290 -10.04 13.87 -25.92
CA GLU A 290 -11.44 13.88 -25.49
C GLU A 290 -12.11 12.51 -25.59
N ASP A 291 -12.78 12.07 -24.52
CA ASP A 291 -13.82 11.04 -24.60
C ASP A 291 -15.01 11.64 -25.38
N LYS A 292 -15.12 11.29 -26.66
CA LYS A 292 -16.38 11.37 -27.41
C LYS A 292 -16.81 9.97 -27.87
N ASP A 293 -18.09 9.72 -27.64
CA ASP A 293 -18.97 8.67 -28.16
C ASP A 293 -18.85 7.21 -27.67
N HIS A 294 -19.58 6.98 -26.57
CA HIS A 294 -20.67 6.00 -26.40
C HIS A 294 -20.68 4.69 -27.24
N SER A 295 -20.53 3.56 -26.53
CA SER A 295 -21.45 2.42 -26.57
C SER A 295 -21.49 1.73 -25.19
N TRP A 296 -22.65 1.21 -24.79
CA TRP A 296 -23.03 0.89 -23.41
C TRP A 296 -22.81 -0.59 -23.00
N GLU A 297 -21.57 -1.09 -23.03
CA GLU A 297 -21.31 -2.50 -22.67
C GLU A 297 -20.26 -2.74 -21.56
N ASP A 298 -19.56 -1.73 -21.04
CA ASP A 298 -18.53 -1.96 -20.03
C ASP A 298 -18.72 -1.14 -18.74
N LEU A 299 -18.61 -1.83 -17.60
CA LEU A 299 -18.51 -1.26 -16.25
C LEU A 299 -17.31 -0.31 -16.17
N LYS A 300 -17.53 0.99 -16.39
CA LYS A 300 -16.53 2.03 -16.12
C LYS A 300 -17.12 3.17 -15.28
N PRO A 301 -16.48 3.53 -14.16
CA PRO A 301 -16.87 4.71 -13.39
C PRO A 301 -16.56 5.98 -14.18
N VAL A 302 -17.55 6.88 -14.23
CA VAL A 302 -17.44 8.23 -14.81
C VAL A 302 -16.65 9.12 -13.87
N TRP A 303 -15.63 9.82 -14.37
CA TRP A 303 -14.98 10.90 -13.62
C TRP A 303 -14.88 12.18 -14.45
N LYS A 304 -15.37 13.29 -13.89
CA LYS A 304 -15.24 14.65 -14.41
C LYS A 304 -14.06 15.34 -13.70
N GLY A 305 -12.89 15.36 -14.32
CA GLY A 305 -11.82 16.27 -13.91
C GLY A 305 -10.44 15.92 -14.46
N LYS A 306 -9.83 16.84 -15.23
CA LYS A 306 -8.42 16.76 -15.65
C LYS A 306 -7.54 16.96 -14.41
N SER A 307 -6.75 15.96 -14.00
CA SER A 307 -5.72 16.16 -12.98
C SER A 307 -4.38 16.50 -13.65
N THR A 308 -3.81 17.66 -13.35
CA THR A 308 -2.53 18.14 -13.90
C THR A 308 -1.32 17.68 -13.07
N CYS A 309 -1.57 17.17 -11.86
CA CYS A 309 -0.60 16.74 -10.83
C CYS A 309 0.24 15.50 -11.17
N PRO A 310 -0.30 14.43 -11.79
CA PRO A 310 0.48 13.23 -12.13
C PRO A 310 1.72 13.58 -12.96
N SER A 311 1.72 14.72 -13.69
CA SER A 311 2.80 15.07 -14.60
C SER A 311 4.11 15.54 -13.95
N ARG A 312 4.14 16.26 -12.81
CA ARG A 312 5.40 16.83 -12.27
C ARG A 312 6.23 15.82 -11.48
N VAL A 313 5.61 15.12 -10.53
CA VAL A 313 6.26 14.03 -9.78
C VAL A 313 6.72 12.94 -10.73
N HIS A 314 5.90 12.60 -11.73
CA HIS A 314 6.28 11.63 -12.74
C HIS A 314 7.48 12.09 -13.56
N LYS A 315 7.48 13.34 -14.07
CA LYS A 315 8.63 13.91 -14.79
C LYS A 315 9.90 13.95 -13.93
N TRP A 316 9.76 14.28 -12.65
CA TRP A 316 10.87 14.23 -11.70
C TRP A 316 11.40 12.81 -11.49
N ASN A 317 10.53 11.83 -11.29
CA ASN A 317 10.91 10.41 -11.21
C ASN A 317 11.67 9.98 -12.45
N VAL A 318 11.19 10.36 -13.64
CA VAL A 318 11.85 10.08 -14.92
C VAL A 318 13.22 10.75 -15.00
N ALA A 319 13.34 12.01 -14.57
CA ALA A 319 14.59 12.76 -14.62
C ALA A 319 15.65 12.16 -13.68
N ILE A 320 15.30 11.89 -12.42
CA ILE A 320 16.21 11.29 -11.44
C ILE A 320 16.60 9.87 -11.85
N TYR A 321 15.65 9.05 -12.28
CA TYR A 321 15.93 7.70 -12.78
C TYR A 321 16.87 7.73 -14.00
N SER A 322 16.58 8.60 -14.97
CA SER A 322 17.41 8.75 -16.17
C SER A 322 18.82 9.25 -15.83
N ALA A 323 18.94 10.20 -14.90
CA ALA A 323 20.24 10.69 -14.43
C ALA A 323 21.05 9.55 -13.80
N ALA A 324 20.45 8.76 -12.90
CA ALA A 324 21.11 7.60 -12.31
C ALA A 324 21.57 6.59 -13.37
N VAL A 325 20.71 6.22 -14.32
CA VAL A 325 21.07 5.28 -15.40
C VAL A 325 22.20 5.84 -16.27
N LEU A 326 22.17 7.14 -16.61
CA LEU A 326 23.23 7.80 -17.39
C LEU A 326 24.56 7.84 -16.64
N SER A 327 24.52 7.87 -15.30
CA SER A 327 25.70 7.78 -14.43
C SER A 327 26.18 6.33 -14.20
N GLY A 328 25.69 5.36 -14.96
CA GLY A 328 26.17 3.97 -14.94
C GLY A 328 25.50 3.08 -13.90
N TYR A 329 24.45 3.53 -13.21
CA TYR A 329 23.70 2.68 -12.29
C TYR A 329 22.91 1.61 -13.04
N THR A 330 22.86 0.40 -12.47
CA THR A 330 21.89 -0.61 -12.91
C THR A 330 20.46 -0.11 -12.67
N GLU A 331 19.47 -0.64 -13.38
CA GLU A 331 18.07 -0.21 -13.18
C GLU A 331 17.57 -0.40 -11.75
N VAL A 332 18.01 -1.46 -11.07
CA VAL A 332 17.68 -1.73 -9.66
C VAL A 332 18.27 -0.63 -8.78
N ALA A 333 19.55 -0.32 -8.97
CA ALA A 333 20.23 0.70 -8.18
C ALA A 333 19.72 2.11 -8.50
N ALA A 334 19.32 2.39 -9.74
CA ALA A 334 18.68 3.64 -10.14
C ALA A 334 17.32 3.85 -9.45
N ARG A 335 16.50 2.79 -9.32
CA ARG A 335 15.24 2.84 -8.56
C ARG A 335 15.48 3.05 -7.06
N GLU A 336 16.53 2.43 -6.52
CA GLU A 336 16.93 2.63 -5.13
C GLU A 336 17.36 4.09 -4.88
N MET A 337 18.18 4.67 -5.76
CA MET A 337 18.56 6.09 -5.68
C MET A 337 17.34 7.01 -5.75
N LEU A 338 16.39 6.73 -6.65
CA LEU A 338 15.14 7.48 -6.75
C LEU A 338 14.34 7.44 -5.44
N GLU A 339 14.23 6.28 -4.79
CA GLU A 339 13.55 6.15 -3.50
C GLU A 339 14.27 6.95 -2.40
N ILE A 340 15.60 6.82 -2.30
CA ILE A 340 16.41 7.53 -1.31
C ILE A 340 16.24 9.05 -1.46
N ILE A 341 16.37 9.55 -2.69
CA ILE A 341 16.19 10.98 -3.02
C ILE A 341 14.76 11.44 -2.67
N THR A 342 13.76 10.57 -2.85
CA THR A 342 12.38 10.87 -2.42
C THR A 342 12.26 11.06 -0.92
N CYS A 343 12.84 10.15 -0.13
CA CYS A 343 12.82 10.25 1.32
C CYS A 343 13.58 11.49 1.82
N VAL A 344 14.71 11.84 1.19
CA VAL A 344 15.46 13.07 1.50
C VAL A 344 14.64 14.32 1.19
N HIS A 345 14.09 14.42 -0.01
CA HIS A 345 13.26 15.57 -0.39
C HIS A 345 12.04 15.72 0.53
N LYS A 346 11.36 14.62 0.87
CA LYS A 346 10.26 14.65 1.84
C LYS A 346 10.73 15.22 3.18
N ASN A 347 11.82 14.68 3.73
CA ASN A 347 12.37 15.09 5.03
C ASN A 347 12.80 16.56 5.08
N GLU A 348 13.56 17.00 4.07
CA GLU A 348 14.14 18.35 4.02
C GLU A 348 13.09 19.40 3.63
N CYS A 349 12.22 19.12 2.67
CA CYS A 349 11.42 20.14 1.99
C CYS A 349 9.94 20.14 2.35
N ILE A 350 9.38 19.02 2.81
CA ILE A 350 7.94 18.88 3.08
C ILE A 350 7.70 18.82 4.59
N SER A 351 8.16 17.75 5.23
CA SER A 351 7.97 17.50 6.65
C SER A 351 9.04 16.54 7.14
N PRO A 352 9.48 16.61 8.41
CA PRO A 352 10.47 15.65 8.91
C PRO A 352 9.90 14.23 8.77
N THR A 353 10.71 13.29 8.31
CA THR A 353 10.28 11.88 8.22
C THR A 353 10.01 11.35 9.62
N GLN A 354 8.74 11.02 9.86
CA GLN A 354 8.32 10.42 11.12
C GLN A 354 8.57 8.92 11.10
N ASP A 355 8.97 8.42 12.26
CA ASP A 355 9.06 6.99 12.53
C ASP A 355 7.82 6.52 13.29
N TYR A 356 7.69 5.22 13.48
CA TYR A 356 6.60 4.63 14.24
C TYR A 356 6.56 5.15 15.69
N ALA A 357 5.41 5.69 16.09
CA ALA A 357 5.16 6.10 17.45
C ALA A 357 5.33 4.91 18.43
N PRO A 358 5.77 5.14 19.68
CA PRO A 358 5.95 4.06 20.66
C PRO A 358 4.69 3.20 20.88
N VAL A 359 3.50 3.81 20.78
CA VAL A 359 2.22 3.09 20.88
C VAL A 359 2.04 2.10 19.74
N PHE A 360 2.25 2.54 18.49
CA PHE A 360 2.16 1.70 17.30
C PHE A 360 3.15 0.53 17.38
N ARG A 361 4.40 0.81 17.77
CA ARG A 361 5.45 -0.21 17.95
C ARG A 361 5.05 -1.30 18.92
N ARG A 362 4.47 -0.94 20.06
CA ARG A 362 4.02 -1.91 21.07
C ARG A 362 2.87 -2.77 20.56
N ASN A 363 1.87 -2.14 19.92
CA ASN A 363 0.65 -2.83 19.50
C ASN A 363 0.92 -3.80 18.33
N PHE A 364 1.59 -3.31 17.28
CA PHE A 364 1.91 -4.13 16.10
C PHE A 364 3.22 -4.93 16.27
N GLY A 365 3.93 -4.79 17.40
CA GLY A 365 5.22 -5.42 17.70
C GLY A 365 6.27 -5.16 16.60
N VAL A 366 6.40 -3.90 16.19
CA VAL A 366 7.36 -3.47 15.17
C VAL A 366 8.69 -3.13 15.83
N MET A 367 9.72 -3.93 15.54
CA MET A 367 11.07 -3.76 16.08
C MET A 367 11.97 -2.83 15.24
N GLY A 368 11.64 -2.62 13.96
CA GLY A 368 12.43 -1.79 13.04
C GLY A 368 11.87 -0.37 12.86
N HIS A 369 12.47 0.42 11.97
CA HIS A 369 11.98 1.75 11.60
C HIS A 369 11.08 1.69 10.36
N SER A 370 10.35 2.78 10.07
CA SER A 370 9.69 2.95 8.77
C SER A 370 10.73 2.95 7.65
N ARG A 371 10.30 2.68 6.41
CA ARG A 371 11.20 2.47 5.27
C ARG A 371 11.99 3.74 4.95
N CYS A 372 11.32 4.87 4.79
CA CYS A 372 12.03 6.14 4.56
C CYS A 372 12.90 6.54 5.75
N TYR A 373 12.48 6.27 7.00
CA TYR A 373 13.34 6.56 8.16
C TYR A 373 14.62 5.72 8.11
N THR A 374 14.51 4.43 7.79
CA THR A 374 15.66 3.52 7.64
C THR A 374 16.63 4.03 6.59
N LEU A 375 16.14 4.43 5.40
CA LEU A 375 16.99 4.96 4.33
C LEU A 375 17.72 6.24 4.75
N LEU A 376 17.02 7.14 5.44
CA LEU A 376 17.62 8.37 5.95
C LEU A 376 18.64 8.12 7.05
N ASP A 377 18.41 7.13 7.92
CA ASP A 377 19.36 6.73 8.96
C ASP A 377 20.64 6.13 8.36
N MET A 378 20.51 5.29 7.32
CA MET A 378 21.66 4.76 6.56
C MET A 378 22.49 5.86 5.91
N LEU A 379 21.84 6.91 5.38
CA LEU A 379 22.57 8.09 4.86
C LEU A 379 23.34 8.83 5.97
N ARG A 380 22.72 9.01 7.16
CA ARG A 380 23.39 9.70 8.29
C ARG A 380 24.61 8.93 8.79
N LYS A 381 24.55 7.60 8.76
CA LYS A 381 25.64 6.72 9.19
C LYS A 381 26.73 6.53 8.15
N GLY A 382 26.49 6.93 6.89
CA GLY A 382 27.41 6.70 5.77
C GLY A 382 27.30 5.29 5.18
N ASP A 383 26.31 4.48 5.58
CA ASP A 383 26.05 3.15 5.03
C ASP A 383 25.50 3.22 3.59
N LYS A 384 24.94 4.38 3.21
CA LYS A 384 24.49 4.70 1.86
C LYS A 384 24.94 6.10 1.47
N VAL A 385 25.12 6.30 0.16
CA VAL A 385 25.45 7.59 -0.45
C VAL A 385 24.56 7.80 -1.67
N ILE A 386 24.14 9.03 -1.92
CA ILE A 386 23.47 9.42 -3.17
C ILE A 386 24.56 9.82 -4.17
N GLY A 387 24.88 8.93 -5.10
CA GLY A 387 25.88 9.20 -6.14
C GLY A 387 25.30 9.65 -7.49
N VAL A 388 24.03 10.08 -7.52
CA VAL A 388 23.41 10.64 -8.74
C VAL A 388 23.86 12.10 -8.88
N PRO A 389 24.61 12.48 -9.94
CA PRO A 389 25.11 13.84 -10.11
C PRO A 389 23.98 14.86 -10.21
N HIS A 390 24.17 16.03 -9.59
CA HIS A 390 23.23 17.16 -9.61
C HIS A 390 21.79 16.81 -9.19
N TRP A 391 21.59 15.74 -8.39
CA TRP A 391 20.25 15.27 -8.04
C TRP A 391 19.44 16.34 -7.29
N ARG A 392 20.09 17.21 -6.52
CA ARG A 392 19.46 18.34 -5.83
C ARG A 392 18.93 19.36 -6.83
N GLU A 393 19.75 19.78 -7.78
CA GLU A 393 19.34 20.71 -8.85
C GLU A 393 18.22 20.13 -9.72
N ILE A 394 18.33 18.85 -10.10
CA ILE A 394 17.28 18.15 -10.86
C ILE A 394 15.99 18.16 -10.04
N THR A 395 16.06 17.84 -8.75
CA THR A 395 14.89 17.83 -7.87
C THR A 395 14.26 19.21 -7.76
N GLU A 396 15.04 20.26 -7.49
CA GLU A 396 14.53 21.63 -7.35
C GLU A 396 13.83 22.16 -8.61
N LYS A 397 14.26 21.74 -9.81
CA LYS A 397 13.61 22.11 -11.09
C LYS A 397 12.16 21.63 -11.18
N PHE A 398 11.84 20.49 -10.58
CA PHE A 398 10.48 19.92 -10.63
C PHE A 398 9.71 20.11 -9.34
N LEU A 399 10.40 19.98 -8.20
CA LEU A 399 9.88 19.95 -6.84
C LEU A 399 10.60 21.04 -6.01
N PRO A 400 10.02 22.25 -5.91
CA PRO A 400 10.59 23.33 -5.12
C PRO A 400 10.69 22.95 -3.63
N CYS A 401 11.73 23.44 -2.96
CA CYS A 401 11.96 23.21 -1.54
C CYS A 401 11.62 24.47 -0.72
N PRO A 402 10.40 24.60 -0.16
CA PRO A 402 9.99 25.81 0.56
C PRO A 402 10.62 25.96 1.96
N ARG A 403 11.27 24.91 2.49
CA ARG A 403 11.71 24.82 3.89
C ARG A 403 13.18 25.21 4.12
N LYS A 404 13.78 26.03 3.26
CA LYS A 404 15.24 26.32 3.20
C LYS A 404 15.86 27.03 4.42
N GLU A 405 15.16 27.25 5.53
CA GLU A 405 15.73 27.88 6.73
C GLU A 405 15.99 26.86 7.86
N GLY A 406 17.26 26.58 8.15
CA GLY A 406 17.71 26.05 9.44
C GLY A 406 17.90 24.53 9.61
N LEU A 407 17.91 23.72 8.54
CA LEU A 407 18.16 22.28 8.64
C LEU A 407 19.60 21.93 8.22
N VAL A 408 20.24 21.03 8.98
CA VAL A 408 21.51 20.40 8.62
C VAL A 408 21.28 19.66 7.31
N ALA A 409 21.86 20.19 6.21
CA ALA A 409 21.84 19.50 4.94
C ALA A 409 22.46 18.11 5.11
N TYR A 410 21.89 17.09 4.47
CA TYR A 410 22.62 15.86 4.25
C TYR A 410 23.76 16.19 3.28
N THR A 411 24.90 16.61 3.82
CA THR A 411 26.09 17.02 3.08
C THR A 411 26.92 15.81 2.72
N GLN A 412 26.92 15.47 1.44
CA GLN A 412 28.19 15.23 0.76
C GLN A 412 28.19 16.17 -0.44
N ASP A 413 29.23 16.99 -0.50
CA ASP A 413 29.42 18.05 -1.49
C ASP A 413 29.15 17.54 -2.90
N ASP A 414 28.41 18.34 -3.66
CA ASP A 414 28.55 18.39 -5.10
C ASP A 414 30.01 18.81 -5.37
N THR A 415 30.95 17.88 -5.38
CA THR A 415 32.29 18.18 -5.89
C THR A 415 32.16 18.35 -7.38
N ASP A 416 32.14 19.63 -7.78
CA ASP A 416 32.49 20.12 -9.09
C ASP A 416 33.67 19.31 -9.64
N ASP A 417 33.43 18.53 -10.67
CA ASP A 417 34.46 17.81 -11.42
C ASP A 417 35.18 18.80 -12.36
N THR A 418 35.77 19.84 -11.76
CA THR A 418 36.59 20.85 -12.43
C THR A 418 37.88 21.09 -11.65
N ASP A 419 38.77 20.10 -11.63
CA ASP A 419 40.19 20.45 -11.79
C ASP A 419 41.02 19.29 -12.35
N ALA A 420 41.21 19.35 -13.66
CA ALA A 420 42.36 18.74 -14.30
C ALA A 420 43.57 19.66 -14.04
N SER A 421 44.36 19.39 -13.00
CA SER A 421 45.72 19.93 -12.90
C SER A 421 46.63 19.07 -12.00
N VAL A 422 47.53 18.34 -12.68
CA VAL A 422 48.97 18.22 -12.41
C VAL A 422 49.44 18.59 -10.99
N VAL A 423 50.00 17.62 -10.24
CA VAL A 423 51.37 17.66 -9.67
C VAL A 423 51.85 16.23 -9.37
N MET A 424 52.93 15.84 -10.07
CA MET A 424 53.92 14.74 -9.90
C MET A 424 53.51 13.39 -9.30
#